data_AF-A0A661U610-F1
#
_entry.id   AF-A0A661U610-F1
#
_cell.length_a   1.000
_cell.length_b   1.000
_cell.length_c   1.000
_cell.angle_alpha   90.00
_cell.angle_beta   90.00
_cell.angle_gamma   90.00
#
_symmetry.space_group_name_H-M   'P 1'
#
loop_
_entity.id
_entity.type
_entity.pdbx_description
1 polymer ?
#
loop_
_entity_poly.entity_id
_entity_poly.type
_entity_poly.pdbx_seq_one_letter_code
_entity_poly.pdbx_strand_id
1 'polypeptide(L)' 'DICYSSASWGGLRTINISNPTNPTETRSAFCPEFTCIHGIDKYNNYVYIADSGTHSLMIVDISE' A
#
# COMPACT_ATOMS: atom_id res chain seq x y z
N ASP A 1 -4.22 -11.63 8.46
CA ASP A 1 -3.08 -11.30 7.60
C ASP A 1 -3.45 -10.16 6.66
N ILE A 2 -2.57 -9.17 6.51
CA ILE A 2 -2.78 -7.99 5.68
C ILE A 2 -1.73 -7.96 4.57
N CYS A 3 -2.16 -7.67 3.35
CA CYS A 3 -1.31 -7.45 2.19
C CYS A 3 -1.48 -6.01 1.69
N TYR A 4 -0.39 -5.44 1.20
CA TYR A 4 -0.36 -4.14 0.57
C TYR A 4 -0.03 -4.32 -0.91
N SER A 5 -0.86 -3.78 -1.79
CA SER A 5 -0.68 -3.88 -3.25
C SER A 5 -0.72 -2.51 -3.90
N SER A 6 0.15 -2.29 -4.87
CA SER A 6 0.00 -1.14 -5.78
C SER A 6 -1.02 -1.47 -6.86
N ALA A 7 -1.79 -0.47 -7.28
CA ALA A 7 -2.75 -0.58 -8.37
C ALA A 7 -2.44 0.42 -9.49
N SER A 8 -1.18 0.47 -9.92
CA SER A 8 -0.69 1.47 -10.90
C SER A 8 -1.15 2.88 -10.53
N TRP A 9 -2.02 3.50 -11.34
CA TRP A 9 -2.61 4.83 -11.14
C TRP A 9 -3.64 4.90 -10.00
N GLY A 10 -4.00 3.76 -9.41
CA GLY A 10 -4.98 3.63 -8.33
C GLY A 10 -4.40 3.74 -6.92
N GLY A 11 -3.08 3.94 -6.79
CA GLY A 11 -2.42 4.10 -5.49
C GLY A 11 -2.22 2.78 -4.72
N LEU A 12 -2.24 2.87 -3.39
CA LEU A 12 -2.02 1.77 -2.46
C LEU A 12 -3.35 1.14 -2.03
N ARG A 13 -3.44 -0.19 -2.12
CA ARG A 13 -4.57 -0.97 -1.59
C ARG A 13 -4.14 -1.79 -0.40
N THR A 14 -5.00 -1.84 0.60
CA THR A 14 -4.88 -2.74 1.75
C THR A 14 -5.89 -3.86 1.58
N ILE A 15 -5.41 -5.09 1.59
CA ILE A 15 -6.20 -6.29 1.35
C ILE A 15 -6.05 -7.20 2.57
N ASN A 16 -7.17 -7.56 3.19
CA ASN A 16 -7.21 -8.63 4.17
C ASN A 16 -7.14 -9.97 3.44
N ILE A 17 -6.08 -10.72 3.74
CA ILE A 17 -5.78 -12.03 3.18
C ILE A 17 -5.87 -13.13 4.24
N SER A 18 -6.58 -12.88 5.36
CA SER A 18 -6.82 -13.91 6.40
C SER A 18 -7.56 -15.13 5.87
N ASN A 19 -8.35 -14.96 4.80
CA ASN A 19 -8.89 -16.06 4.02
C ASN A 19 -8.26 -16.06 2.61
N PRO A 20 -7.33 -16.98 2.31
CA PRO A 20 -6.62 -16.99 1.03
C PRO A 20 -7.52 -17.32 -0.17
N THR A 21 -8.68 -17.96 0.04
CA THR A 21 -9.64 -18.24 -1.05
C THR A 21 -10.66 -17.12 -1.25
N ASN A 22 -10.72 -16.16 -0.32
CA ASN A 22 -11.62 -15.00 -0.42
C ASN A 22 -10.98 -13.75 0.22
N PRO A 23 -9.96 -13.16 -0.40
CA PRO A 23 -9.35 -11.92 0.06
C PRO A 23 -10.34 -10.75 -0.06
N THR A 24 -10.31 -9.82 0.90
CA THR A 24 -11.21 -8.65 0.93
C THR A 24 -10.42 -7.35 1.01
N GLU A 25 -10.75 -6.39 0.15
CA GLU A 25 -10.13 -5.05 0.21
C GLU A 25 -10.69 -4.29 1.43
N THR A 26 -9.83 -3.94 2.37
CA THR A 26 -10.22 -3.23 3.61
C THR A 26 -10.07 -1.73 3.48
N ARG A 27 -9.16 -1.26 2.63
CA ARG A 27 -8.93 0.17 2.40
C ARG A 27 -8.27 0.43 1.04
N SER A 28 -8.84 1.33 0.26
CA SER A 28 -8.16 1.96 -0.87
C SER A 28 -7.59 3.30 -0.41
N ALA A 29 -6.26 3.41 -0.34
CA ALA A 29 -5.61 4.71 -0.20
C ALA A 29 -5.35 5.22 -1.62
N PHE A 30 -6.30 6.00 -2.14
CA PHE A 30 -6.03 6.81 -3.32
C PHE A 30 -4.92 7.80 -2.95
N CYS A 31 -3.75 7.59 -3.53
CA CYS A 31 -2.58 8.41 -3.31
C CYS A 31 -2.34 9.12 -4.65
N PRO A 32 -3.01 10.27 -4.90
CA PRO A 32 -3.10 10.92 -6.23
C PRO A 32 -1.76 11.27 -6.86
N GLU A 33 -0.70 11.32 -6.04
CA GLU A 33 0.63 11.75 -6.45
C GLU A 33 1.53 10.60 -6.87
N PHE A 34 1.12 9.35 -6.60
CA PHE A 34 1.88 8.16 -6.94
C PHE A 34 1.56 7.73 -8.36
N THR A 35 2.51 7.98 -9.26
CA THR A 35 2.38 7.60 -10.67
C THR A 35 2.85 6.18 -10.93
N CYS A 36 3.85 5.67 -10.21
CA CYS A 36 4.36 4.30 -10.31
C CYS A 36 5.02 3.85 -8.99
N ILE A 37 4.35 3.01 -8.20
CA ILE A 37 4.94 2.38 -7.01
C ILE A 37 5.87 1.24 -7.46
N HIS A 38 7.14 1.31 -7.07
CA HIS A 38 8.18 0.32 -7.38
C HIS A 38 8.43 -0.67 -6.25
N GLY A 39 8.17 -0.25 -5.00
CA GLY A 39 8.42 -1.07 -3.82
C GLY A 39 7.46 -0.75 -2.70
N ILE A 40 7.03 -1.80 -2.01
CA ILE A 40 6.28 -1.71 -0.77
C ILE A 40 6.97 -2.64 0.23
N ASP A 41 7.31 -2.11 1.40
CA ASP A 41 7.81 -2.90 2.52
C ASP A 41 7.09 -2.52 3.82
N LYS A 42 7.06 -3.44 4.78
CA LYS A 42 6.43 -3.24 6.09
C LYS A 42 7.41 -3.54 7.20
N TYR A 43 7.57 -2.59 8.11
CA TYR A 43 8.27 -2.80 9.38
C TYR A 43 7.43 -2.24 10.54
N ASN A 44 7.10 -3.11 11.50
CA ASN A 44 6.19 -2.79 12.61
C ASN A 44 4.84 -2.20 12.11
N ASN A 45 4.54 -0.97 12.54
CA ASN A 45 3.33 -0.21 12.20
C ASN A 45 3.57 0.79 11.06
N TYR A 46 4.64 0.62 10.29
CA TYR A 46 4.97 1.50 9.17
C TYR A 46 4.99 0.72 7.86
N VAL A 47 4.40 1.33 6.84
CA VAL A 47 4.49 0.90 5.45
C VAL A 47 5.34 1.91 4.69
N TYR A 48 6.38 1.39 4.02
CA TYR A 48 7.31 2.14 3.21
C TYR A 48 6.94 1.97 1.76
N ILE A 49 6.73 3.07 1.06
CA ILE A 49 6.30 3.08 -0.34
C ILE A 49 7.33 3.88 -1.12
N ALA A 50 7.98 3.23 -2.08
CA ALA A 50 8.89 3.87 -3.01
C ALA A 50 8.23 4.03 -4.36
N ASP A 51 8.32 5.23 -4.93
CA ASP A 51 7.77 5.55 -6.25
C ASP A 51 8.80 6.28 -7.11
N SER A 52 8.52 6.39 -8.42
CA SER A 52 9.34 7.21 -9.34
C SER A 52 8.78 8.62 -9.56
N GLY A 53 7.85 9.06 -8.71
CA GLY A 53 7.23 10.37 -8.70
C GLY A 53 7.99 11.37 -7.85
N THR A 54 7.31 12.45 -7.46
CA THR A 54 7.87 13.56 -6.68
C THR A 54 8.18 13.19 -5.23
N HIS A 55 7.61 12.08 -4.74
CA HIS A 55 7.76 11.62 -3.36
C HIS A 55 8.48 10.28 -3.37
N SER A 56 9.80 10.32 -3.55
CA SER A 56 10.66 9.15 -3.76
C SER A 56 10.56 8.08 -2.65
N LEU A 57 10.15 8.49 -1.43
CA LEU A 57 9.82 7.59 -0.32
C LEU A 57 8.71 8.20 0.53
N MET A 58 7.64 7.43 0.78
CA MET A 58 6.60 7.74 1.75
C MET A 58 6.58 6.71 2.86
N ILE A 59 6.31 7.18 4.07
CA ILE A 59 6.12 6.34 5.26
C ILE A 59 4.69 6.57 5.74
N VAL A 60 3.89 5.52 5.75
CA VAL A 60 2.50 5.55 6.22
C VAL A 60 2.44 4.87 7.58
N ASP A 61 2.00 5.59 8.60
CA ASP A 61 1.63 5.00 9.89
C ASP A 61 0.30 4.25 9.75
N ILE A 62 0.31 2.98 10.14
CA ILE A 62 -0.85 2.08 10.12
C ILE A 62 -1.25 1.65 11.54
N SER A 63 -0.74 2.30 12.58
CA SER A 63 -1.28 2.15 13.93
C SER A 63 -2.74 2.61 13.97
N GLU A 64 -3.59 1.90 14.71
CA GLU A 64 -5.01 2.25 14.89
C GLU A 64 -5.21 3.65 15.49
#